data_AF-A0A401Q0T0-F1
#
_entry.id   AF-A0A401Q0T0-F1
#
_cell.length_a   1.000
_cell.length_b   1.000
_cell.length_c   1.000
_cell.angle_alpha   90.00
_cell.angle_beta   90.00
_cell.angle_gamma   90.00
#
_symmetry.space_group_name_H-M   'P 1'
#
loop_
_entity.id
_entity.type
_entity.pdbx_description
1 polymer ?
#
loop_
_entity_poly.entity_id
_entity_poly.type
_entity_poly.pdbx_seq_one_letter_code
_entity_poly.pdbx_strand_id
1 'polypeptide(L)'
;KERFYEKKGKLPEPSCKELADLNSQCHSYEANQRPSFRTILRELTMLQQQNPDISCENSVPSVSDPTIFQKRYLKKVRDLGEVMSVCMR
;
A
#
# COMPACT_ATOMS: atom_id res chain seq x y z
N LYS A 1 21.35 0.68 19.55
CA LYS A 1 20.42 1.22 18.52
C LYS A 1 20.93 2.57 17.99
N GLU A 2 21.23 3.56 18.83
CA GLU A 2 21.73 4.88 18.39
C GLU A 2 23.01 4.80 17.53
N ARG A 3 24.01 4.04 17.98
CA ARG A 3 25.26 3.81 17.22
C ARG A 3 25.07 3.26 15.80
N PHE A 4 23.96 2.56 15.53
CA PHE A 4 23.67 2.03 14.20
C PHE A 4 23.34 3.18 13.24
N TYR A 5 22.52 4.14 13.68
CA TYR A 5 22.16 5.31 12.87
C TYR A 5 23.29 6.34 12.79
N GLU A 6 24.06 6.53 13.88
CA GLU A 6 25.26 7.37 13.87
C GLU A 6 26.27 6.93 12.82
N LYS A 7 26.47 5.61 12.68
CA LYS A 7 27.37 5.01 11.68
C LYS A 7 26.73 4.82 10.31
N LYS A 8 25.52 5.33 10.09
CA LYS A 8 24.72 5.11 8.87
C LYS A 8 24.65 3.63 8.47
N GLY A 9 24.42 2.75 9.44
CA GLY A 9 24.30 1.32 9.24
C GLY A 9 23.16 0.97 8.26
N LYS A 10 23.35 -0.08 7.47
CA LYS A 10 22.35 -0.60 6.53
C LYS A 10 21.55 -1.72 7.16
N LEU A 11 20.27 -1.80 6.81
CA LEU A 11 19.43 -2.92 7.18
C LEU A 11 19.78 -4.16 6.34
N PRO A 12 19.49 -5.38 6.84
CA PRO A 12 19.60 -6.60 6.03
C PRO A 12 18.77 -6.51 4.76
N GLU A 13 19.35 -6.95 3.65
CA GLU A 13 18.69 -6.93 2.33
C GLU A 13 17.82 -8.18 2.13
N PRO A 14 16.64 -8.05 1.51
CA PRO A 14 15.85 -9.20 1.09
C PRO A 14 16.55 -9.98 -0.03
N SER A 15 16.16 -11.24 -0.25
CA SER A 15 16.74 -12.10 -1.29
C SER A 15 16.38 -11.68 -2.72
N CYS A 16 15.21 -11.04 -2.92
CA CYS A 16 14.85 -10.44 -4.20
C CYS A 16 15.63 -9.15 -4.41
N LYS A 17 16.46 -9.14 -5.45
CA LYS A 17 17.39 -8.05 -5.73
C LYS A 17 16.67 -6.73 -5.99
N GLU A 18 15.64 -6.75 -6.83
CA GLU A 18 14.93 -5.53 -7.21
C GLU A 18 14.16 -4.94 -6.02
N LEU A 19 13.64 -5.80 -5.14
CA LEU A 19 13.06 -5.38 -3.87
C LEU A 19 14.13 -4.82 -2.92
N ALA A 20 15.33 -5.42 -2.89
CA ALA A 20 16.45 -4.92 -2.10
C ALA A 20 16.88 -3.52 -2.54
N ASP A 21 16.94 -3.28 -3.85
CA ASP A 21 17.28 -1.98 -4.43
C ASP A 21 16.24 -0.91 -4.06
N LEU A 22 14.94 -1.23 -4.19
CA LEU A 22 13.86 -0.33 -3.77
C LEU A 22 13.92 -0.05 -2.26
N ASN A 23 14.13 -1.08 -1.45
CA ASN A 23 14.21 -0.97 0.00
C ASN A 23 15.41 -0.12 0.44
N SER A 24 16.55 -0.22 -0.25
CA SER A 24 17.74 0.58 -0.02
C SER A 24 17.49 2.08 -0.28
N GLN A 25 16.80 2.41 -1.38
CA GLN A 25 16.41 3.79 -1.70
C GLN A 25 15.47 4.38 -0.63
N CYS A 26 14.47 3.62 -0.19
CA CYS A 26 13.55 4.03 0.89
C CYS A 26 14.28 4.30 2.22
N HIS A 27 15.29 3.49 2.53
CA HIS A 27 16.09 3.60 3.76
C HIS A 27 17.29 4.54 3.66
N SER A 28 17.39 5.35 2.60
CA SER A 28 18.44 6.37 2.50
C SER A 28 18.42 7.31 3.70
N TYR A 29 19.58 7.61 4.27
CA TYR A 29 19.73 8.62 5.31
C TYR A 29 19.50 10.04 4.77
N GLU A 30 19.75 10.26 3.49
CA GLU A 30 19.53 11.53 2.81
C GLU A 30 18.08 11.61 2.30
N ALA A 31 17.30 12.55 2.84
CA ALA A 31 15.86 12.63 2.60
C ALA A 31 15.50 12.89 1.12
N ASN A 32 16.33 13.67 0.41
CA ASN A 32 16.15 13.98 -1.01
C ASN A 32 16.39 12.78 -1.93
N GLN A 33 17.07 11.73 -1.47
CA GLN A 33 17.29 10.49 -2.21
C GLN A 33 16.14 9.49 -2.03
N ARG A 34 15.23 9.74 -1.07
CA ARG A 34 14.10 8.84 -0.85
C ARG A 34 13.07 9.02 -1.96
N PRO A 35 12.58 7.93 -2.56
CA PRO A 35 11.57 8.01 -3.59
C PRO A 35 10.24 8.52 -3.02
N SER A 36 9.46 9.20 -3.86
CA SER A 36 8.08 9.55 -3.52
C SER A 36 7.23 8.29 -3.38
N PHE A 37 6.14 8.36 -2.60
CA PHE A 37 5.18 7.25 -2.51
C PHE A 37 4.62 6.84 -3.89
N ARG A 38 4.45 7.78 -4.81
CA ARG A 38 4.01 7.48 -6.20
C ARG A 38 5.04 6.62 -6.94
N THR A 39 6.33 6.91 -6.75
CA THR A 39 7.43 6.13 -7.33
C THR A 39 7.45 4.73 -6.72
N ILE A 40 7.38 4.63 -5.39
CA ILE A 40 7.37 3.35 -4.67
C ILE A 40 6.22 2.47 -5.15
N LEU A 41 5.01 3.03 -5.24
CA LEU A 41 3.83 2.28 -5.71
C LEU A 41 4.04 1.73 -7.12
N ARG A 42 4.57 2.55 -8.03
CA ARG A 42 4.86 2.13 -9.42
C ARG A 42 5.86 0.97 -9.45
N GLU A 43 6.98 1.09 -8.74
CA GLU A 43 8.00 0.02 -8.70
C GLU A 43 7.41 -1.26 -8.11
N LEU A 44 6.68 -1.17 -6.99
CA LEU A 44 6.03 -2.35 -6.38
C LEU A 44 5.04 -3.03 -7.33
N THR A 45 4.22 -2.27 -8.06
CA THR A 45 3.29 -2.82 -9.05
C THR A 45 4.03 -3.56 -10.18
N MET A 46 5.16 -3.02 -10.65
CA MET A 46 5.99 -3.69 -11.67
C MET A 46 6.62 -4.97 -11.11
N LEU A 47 7.14 -4.94 -9.88
CA LEU A 47 7.73 -6.10 -9.23
C LEU A 47 6.72 -7.22 -9.00
N GLN A 48 5.49 -6.90 -8.61
CA GLN A 48 4.41 -7.87 -8.45
C GLN A 48 4.03 -8.52 -9.79
N GLN A 49 4.04 -7.76 -10.88
CA GLN A 49 3.74 -8.29 -12.20
C GLN A 49 4.83 -9.25 -12.72
N GLN A 50 6.09 -9.00 -12.34
CA GLN A 50 7.25 -9.79 -12.76
C GLN A 50 7.50 -11.00 -11.84
N ASN A 51 7.15 -10.90 -10.55
CA ASN A 51 7.43 -11.92 -9.55
C ASN A 51 6.14 -12.28 -8.79
N PRO A 52 5.43 -13.34 -9.21
CA PRO A 52 4.18 -13.75 -8.56
C PRO A 52 4.38 -14.17 -7.09
N ASP A 53 5.59 -14.59 -6.70
CA ASP A 53 5.93 -14.94 -5.31
C ASP A 53 5.97 -13.73 -4.36
N ILE A 54 6.08 -12.51 -4.90
CA ILE A 54 6.02 -11.24 -4.15
C ILE A 54 4.57 -10.71 -4.10
N SER A 55 3.67 -11.34 -4.85
CA SER A 55 2.26 -10.96 -4.85
C SER A 55 1.66 -11.17 -3.47
N CYS A 56 1.07 -10.11 -2.92
CA CYS A 56 0.26 -10.25 -1.74
C CYS A 56 -0.96 -11.09 -2.12
N GLU A 57 -1.23 -12.21 -1.43
CA GLU A 57 -2.51 -12.91 -1.50
C GLU A 57 -3.61 -11.99 -0.93
N ASN A 58 -3.90 -10.91 -1.65
CA ASN A 58 -5.15 -10.22 -1.50
C ASN A 58 -6.17 -11.13 -2.17
N SER A 59 -6.61 -12.15 -1.42
CA SER A 59 -7.88 -12.81 -1.65
C SER A 59 -8.97 -11.77 -1.38
N VAL A 60 -9.06 -10.75 -2.24
CA VAL A 60 -10.28 -9.98 -2.36
C VAL A 60 -11.30 -11.04 -2.76
N PRO A 61 -12.30 -11.34 -1.90
CA PRO A 61 -13.34 -12.28 -2.27
C PRO A 61 -13.85 -11.84 -3.64
N SER A 62 -14.05 -12.76 -4.58
CA SER A 62 -14.61 -12.40 -5.88
C SER A 62 -15.94 -11.67 -5.65
N VAL A 63 -15.92 -10.35 -5.68
CA VAL A 63 -17.10 -9.54 -5.40
C VAL A 63 -17.96 -9.65 -6.65
N SER A 64 -19.07 -10.36 -6.56
CA SER A 64 -20.12 -10.27 -7.57
C SER A 64 -20.62 -8.83 -7.59
N ASP A 65 -20.68 -8.24 -8.79
CA ASP A 65 -21.08 -6.86 -9.09
C ASP A 65 -20.44 -5.77 -8.17
N PRO A 66 -19.50 -4.94 -8.68
CA PRO A 66 -18.83 -3.92 -7.88
C PRO A 66 -19.76 -2.82 -7.35
N THR A 67 -21.03 -2.79 -7.78
CA THR A 67 -22.04 -1.85 -7.29
C THR A 67 -22.81 -2.36 -6.07
N ILE A 68 -22.72 -3.66 -5.74
CA ILE A 68 -23.46 -4.27 -4.63
C ILE A 68 -22.62 -4.31 -3.36
N PHE A 69 -23.03 -3.53 -2.36
CA PHE A 69 -22.41 -3.51 -1.03
C PHE A 69 -23.25 -4.31 -0.02
N GLN A 70 -22.72 -5.43 0.49
CA GLN A 70 -23.44 -6.26 1.46
C GLN A 70 -23.41 -5.65 2.87
N LYS A 71 -24.59 -5.43 3.47
CA LYS A 71 -24.74 -4.81 4.80
C LYS A 71 -23.91 -5.46 5.91
N ARG A 72 -23.70 -6.78 5.87
CA ARG A 72 -22.87 -7.51 6.85
C ARG A 72 -21.41 -7.07 6.89
N TYR A 73 -20.90 -6.45 5.82
CA TYR A 73 -19.55 -5.92 5.73
C TYR A 73 -19.47 -4.41 5.99
N LEU A 74 -20.60 -3.73 6.24
CA LEU A 74 -20.65 -2.29 6.48
C LEU A 74 -20.65 -1.98 7.98
N LYS A 75 -19.76 -1.08 8.40
CA LYS A 75 -19.72 -0.53 9.76
C LYS A 75 -20.04 0.95 9.72
N LYS A 76 -21.08 1.37 10.45
CA LYS A 76 -21.43 2.79 10.59
C LYS A 76 -20.32 3.51 11.37
N VAL A 77 -19.75 4.56 10.78
CA VAL A 77 -18.73 5.41 11.42
C VAL A 77 -19.41 6.58 12.14
N ARG A 78 -20.23 7.35 11.41
CA ARG A 78 -21.00 8.49 11.92
C ARG A 78 -22.14 8.83 10.97
N ASP A 79 -23.12 9.60 11.45
CA ASP A 79 -24.11 10.24 10.59
C ASP A 79 -23.49 11.45 9.89
N LEU A 80 -23.85 11.66 8.62
CA LEU A 80 -23.36 12.76 7.79
C LEU A 80 -24.36 13.92 7.66
N GLY A 81 -25.58 13.76 8.19
CA GLY A 81 -26.66 14.74 8.13
C GLY A 81 -27.93 14.18 7.49
N GLU A 82 -28.99 14.99 7.50
CA GLU A 82 -30.27 14.68 6.87
C GLU A 82 -30.37 15.39 5.52
N VAL A 83 -30.87 14.68 4.49
CA VAL A 83 -31.21 15.27 3.20
C VAL A 83 -32.69 15.06 2.94
N MET A 84 -33.36 16.07 2.38
CA MET A 84 -34.74 15.95 1.94
C MET A 84 -34.79 14.97 0.76
N SER A 85 -35.24 13.74 1.03
CA SER A 85 -35.48 12.76 -0.04
C SER A 85 -36.70 13.22 -0.84
N VAL A 86 -36.46 13.84 -1.99
CA VAL A 86 -37.55 14.23 -2.90
C VAL A 86 -38.15 12.95 -3.47
N CYS A 87 -39.34 12.61 -3.01
CA CYS A 87 -40.12 11.52 -3.57
C CYS A 87 -40.59 11.97 -4.97
N MET A 88 -39.99 11.44 -6.03
CA MET A 88 -40.55 11.54 -7.38
C MET A 88 -41.87 10.76 -7.39
N ARG A 89 -42.99 11.49 -7.35
CA ARG A 89 -44.33 10.95 -7.61
C ARG A 89 -44.61 10.95 -9.10
#